data_AF-F2V0M6-F1
#
_entry.id   AF-F2V0M6-F1
#
_cell.length_a   1.000
_cell.length_b   1.000
_cell.length_c   1.000
_cell.angle_alpha   90.00
_cell.angle_beta   90.00
_cell.angle_gamma   90.00
#
_symmetry.space_group_name_H-M   'P 1'
#
loop_
_entity.id
_entity.type
_entity.pdbx_description
1 polymer ?
#
loop_
_entity_poly.entity_id
_entity_poly.type
_entity_poly.pdbx_seq_one_letter_code
_entity_poly.pdbx_strand_id
1 'polypeptide(L)'
;MSSSAVLLPILLLLVGLAIGAVIGYLGALARRTTTHQSEGEQVAELRAQAAQWQARAEELSSRTQVAEERAERDGSVLRALAPVRSQLEQVGARVESLEKQRAEQHAALAEQLRATALREQDLARSTASLEGALRSRSARGMWGEVELARVLEASGMMRHVDFSEQRTIGSLVQRRGGPAGAPDAV
;
A
#
# COMPACT_ATOMS: atom_id res chain seq x y z
N MET A 1 -122.96 -46.11 31.50
CA MET A 1 -122.34 -44.80 31.18
C MET A 1 -121.02 -44.68 31.94
N SER A 2 -119.86 -45.04 31.36
CA SER A 2 -118.57 -44.77 32.03
C SER A 2 -117.35 -44.64 31.11
N SER A 3 -117.41 -45.08 29.84
CA SER A 3 -116.23 -45.11 28.98
C SER A 3 -115.92 -43.78 28.27
N SER A 4 -116.87 -42.84 28.18
CA SER A 4 -116.69 -41.57 27.46
C SER A 4 -116.06 -40.44 28.29
N ALA A 5 -116.18 -40.48 29.63
CA ALA A 5 -115.65 -39.45 30.52
C ALA A 5 -114.11 -39.51 30.67
N VAL A 6 -113.51 -40.67 30.42
CA VAL A 6 -112.05 -40.89 30.58
C VAL A 6 -111.28 -40.61 29.28
N LEU A 7 -111.94 -40.66 28.12
CA LEU A 7 -111.30 -40.46 26.81
C LEU A 7 -110.91 -38.99 26.54
N LEU A 8 -111.71 -38.04 27.00
CA LEU A 8 -111.51 -36.61 26.77
C LEU A 8 -110.22 -36.06 27.41
N PRO A 9 -109.89 -36.33 28.70
CA PRO A 9 -108.63 -35.87 29.29
C PRO A 9 -107.39 -36.54 28.67
N ILE A 10 -107.49 -37.80 28.24
CA ILE A 10 -106.40 -38.51 27.56
C ILE A 10 -106.10 -37.87 26.20
N LEU A 11 -107.13 -37.45 25.46
CA LEU A 11 -106.98 -36.81 24.16
C LEU A 11 -106.32 -35.43 24.29
N LEU A 12 -106.72 -34.63 25.29
CA LEU A 12 -106.08 -33.34 25.59
C LEU A 12 -104.60 -33.49 25.96
N LEU A 13 -104.25 -34.53 26.73
CA LEU A 13 -102.86 -34.81 27.11
C LEU A 13 -102.02 -35.23 25.90
N LEU A 14 -102.56 -36.05 25.01
CA LEU A 14 -101.90 -36.43 23.75
C LEU A 14 -101.69 -35.23 22.83
N VAL A 15 -102.66 -34.33 22.73
CA VAL A 15 -102.53 -33.11 21.92
C VAL A 15 -101.46 -32.18 22.52
N GLY A 16 -101.45 -31.99 23.85
CA GLY A 16 -100.41 -31.21 24.52
C GLY A 16 -99.01 -31.81 24.33
N LEU A 17 -98.88 -33.14 24.40
CA LEU A 17 -97.63 -33.84 24.15
C LEU A 17 -97.17 -33.70 22.70
N ALA A 18 -98.09 -33.82 21.74
CA ALA A 18 -97.78 -33.66 20.32
C ALA A 18 -97.31 -32.23 20.01
N ILE A 19 -97.99 -31.21 20.54
CA ILE A 19 -97.60 -29.81 20.37
C ILE A 19 -96.24 -29.55 21.04
N GLY A 20 -96.02 -30.06 22.26
CA GLY A 20 -94.74 -29.96 22.96
C GLY A 20 -93.59 -30.64 22.20
N ALA A 21 -93.84 -31.82 21.61
CA ALA A 21 -92.87 -32.54 20.81
C ALA A 21 -92.54 -31.81 19.50
N VAL A 22 -93.54 -31.23 18.83
CA VAL A 22 -93.34 -30.46 17.59
C VAL A 22 -92.57 -29.17 17.87
N ILE A 23 -92.93 -28.41 18.90
CA ILE A 23 -92.22 -27.18 19.29
C ILE A 23 -90.79 -27.51 19.73
N GLY A 24 -90.61 -28.57 20.53
CA GLY A 24 -89.31 -29.05 20.96
C GLY A 24 -88.43 -29.52 19.79
N TYR A 25 -89.01 -30.23 18.82
CA TYR A 25 -88.30 -30.70 17.62
C TYR A 25 -87.90 -29.56 16.69
N LEU A 26 -88.78 -28.59 16.46
CA LEU A 26 -88.47 -27.39 15.67
C LEU A 26 -87.40 -26.52 16.34
N GLY A 27 -87.47 -26.34 17.66
CA GLY A 27 -86.45 -25.62 18.44
C GLY A 27 -85.10 -26.35 18.45
N ALA A 28 -85.10 -27.68 18.55
CA ALA A 28 -83.88 -28.49 18.45
C ALA A 28 -83.25 -28.41 17.06
N LEU A 29 -84.06 -28.33 16.00
CA LEU A 29 -83.56 -28.17 14.63
C LEU A 29 -82.99 -26.76 14.39
N ALA A 30 -83.61 -25.72 14.93
CA ALA A 30 -83.11 -24.33 14.84
C ALA A 30 -81.84 -24.08 15.68
N ARG A 31 -81.67 -24.81 16.79
CA ARG A 31 -80.44 -24.76 17.60
C ARG A 31 -79.26 -25.46 16.91
N ARG A 32 -79.51 -26.54 16.15
CA ARG A 32 -78.43 -27.25 15.41
C ARG A 32 -77.74 -26.36 14.39
N THR A 33 -78.46 -25.43 13.75
CA THR A 33 -77.86 -24.52 12.77
C THR A 33 -77.11 -23.35 13.43
N THR A 34 -77.65 -22.77 14.49
CA THR A 34 -77.05 -21.61 15.17
C THR A 34 -75.79 -21.95 15.99
N THR A 35 -75.75 -23.12 16.62
CA THR A 35 -74.59 -23.53 17.44
C THR A 35 -73.34 -23.79 16.56
N HIS A 36 -73.51 -24.52 15.44
CA HIS A 36 -72.42 -24.78 14.48
C HIS A 36 -71.94 -23.53 13.74
N GLN A 37 -72.81 -22.53 13.54
CA GLN A 37 -72.42 -21.29 12.87
C GLN A 37 -71.44 -20.47 13.72
N SER A 38 -71.66 -20.41 15.04
CA SER A 38 -70.75 -19.72 15.97
C SER A 38 -69.39 -20.43 16.16
N GLU A 39 -69.35 -21.77 16.12
CA GLU A 39 -68.10 -22.54 16.11
C GLU A 39 -67.31 -22.32 14.81
N GLY A 40 -68.00 -22.21 13.67
CA GLY A 40 -67.37 -21.90 12.38
C GLY A 40 -66.74 -20.52 12.32
N GLU A 41 -67.40 -19.50 12.89
CA GLU A 41 -66.89 -18.12 12.93
C GLU A 41 -65.61 -17.98 13.79
N GLN A 42 -65.57 -18.59 14.98
CA GLN A 42 -64.38 -18.57 15.85
C GLN A 42 -63.19 -19.27 15.19
N VAL A 43 -63.42 -20.41 14.54
CA VAL A 43 -62.36 -21.13 13.82
C VAL A 43 -61.88 -20.35 12.60
N ALA A 44 -62.78 -19.65 11.90
CA ALA A 44 -62.41 -18.77 10.78
C ALA A 44 -61.56 -17.59 11.25
N GLU A 45 -61.88 -16.98 12.39
CA GLU A 45 -61.11 -15.88 12.98
C GLU A 45 -59.71 -16.34 13.42
N LEU A 46 -59.61 -17.48 14.12
CA LEU A 46 -58.32 -18.04 14.52
C LEU A 46 -57.44 -18.41 13.32
N ARG A 47 -58.03 -18.94 12.23
CA ARG A 47 -57.31 -19.19 10.98
C ARG A 47 -56.88 -17.92 10.28
N ALA A 48 -57.73 -16.88 10.27
CA ALA A 48 -57.36 -15.58 9.73
C ALA A 48 -56.21 -14.95 10.54
N GLN A 49 -56.25 -15.07 11.87
CA GLN A 49 -55.15 -14.65 12.74
C GLN A 49 -53.88 -15.47 12.49
N ALA A 50 -53.97 -16.78 12.33
CA ALA A 50 -52.81 -17.61 11.99
C ALA A 50 -52.20 -17.24 10.62
N ALA A 51 -53.05 -16.96 9.62
CA ALA A 51 -52.63 -16.59 8.28
C ALA A 51 -51.88 -15.25 8.25
N GLN A 52 -52.32 -14.23 9.01
CA GLN A 52 -51.57 -12.97 9.12
C GLN A 52 -50.20 -13.17 9.78
N TRP A 53 -50.08 -14.06 10.76
CA TRP A 53 -48.80 -14.35 11.43
C TRP A 53 -47.85 -15.09 10.49
N GLN A 54 -48.37 -16.04 9.70
CA GLN A 54 -47.61 -16.75 8.67
C GLN A 54 -47.12 -15.81 7.58
N ALA A 55 -47.99 -14.94 7.06
CA ALA A 55 -47.61 -13.96 6.03
C ALA A 55 -46.51 -13.00 6.53
N ARG A 56 -46.58 -12.55 7.79
CA ARG A 56 -45.50 -11.73 8.38
C ARG A 56 -44.21 -12.51 8.57
N ALA A 57 -44.28 -13.78 8.95
CA ALA A 57 -43.10 -14.64 9.10
C ALA A 57 -42.41 -14.88 7.76
N GLU A 58 -43.18 -15.10 6.69
CA GLU A 58 -42.67 -15.23 5.32
C GLU A 58 -42.05 -13.92 4.79
N GLU A 59 -42.66 -12.78 5.09
CA GLU A 59 -42.07 -11.50 4.72
C GLU A 59 -40.77 -11.22 5.49
N LEU A 60 -40.72 -11.54 6.78
CA LEU A 60 -39.48 -11.41 7.54
C LEU A 60 -38.40 -12.35 7.01
N SER A 61 -38.74 -13.61 6.72
CA SER A 61 -37.79 -14.61 6.26
C SER A 61 -37.24 -14.29 4.87
N SER A 62 -38.07 -13.76 3.97
CA SER A 62 -37.62 -13.29 2.66
C SER A 62 -36.70 -12.08 2.77
N ARG A 63 -37.01 -11.12 3.66
CA ARG A 63 -36.12 -9.99 3.94
C ARG A 63 -34.78 -10.45 4.53
N THR A 64 -34.78 -11.41 5.46
CA THR A 64 -33.55 -11.94 6.03
C THR A 64 -32.72 -12.70 5.00
N GLN A 65 -33.35 -13.53 4.14
CA GLN A 65 -32.64 -14.23 3.06
C GLN A 65 -31.96 -13.24 2.10
N VAL A 66 -32.68 -12.20 1.66
CA VAL A 66 -32.09 -11.20 0.76
C VAL A 66 -30.93 -10.45 1.43
N ALA A 67 -31.05 -10.14 2.73
CA ALA A 67 -29.98 -9.49 3.49
C ALA A 67 -28.76 -10.41 3.66
N GLU A 68 -28.99 -11.69 3.92
CA GLU A 68 -27.95 -12.72 4.09
C GLU A 68 -27.22 -12.97 2.76
N GLU A 69 -27.95 -13.12 1.65
CA GLU A 69 -27.32 -13.24 0.33
C GLU A 69 -26.49 -11.99 -0.04
N ARG A 70 -26.93 -10.79 0.33
CA ARG A 70 -26.14 -9.56 0.12
C ARG A 70 -24.87 -9.59 0.98
N ALA A 71 -24.99 -9.96 2.25
CA ALA A 71 -23.84 -10.08 3.15
C ALA A 71 -22.83 -11.14 2.68
N GLU A 72 -23.31 -12.27 2.15
CA GLU A 72 -22.45 -13.31 1.56
C GLU A 72 -21.73 -12.82 0.30
N ARG A 73 -22.44 -12.12 -0.60
CA ARG A 73 -21.85 -11.49 -1.79
C ARG A 73 -20.79 -10.47 -1.39
N ASP A 74 -21.10 -9.57 -0.47
CA ASP A 74 -20.16 -8.55 0.02
C ASP A 74 -18.95 -9.19 0.71
N GLY A 75 -19.16 -10.21 1.54
CA GLY A 75 -18.09 -10.98 2.18
C GLY A 75 -17.22 -11.77 1.19
N SER A 76 -17.80 -12.25 0.09
CA SER A 76 -17.07 -12.88 -1.01
C SER A 76 -16.18 -11.86 -1.73
N VAL A 77 -16.70 -10.67 -2.04
CA VAL A 77 -15.94 -9.57 -2.66
C VAL A 77 -14.79 -9.13 -1.75
N LEU A 78 -15.03 -8.96 -0.45
CA LEU A 78 -13.98 -8.60 0.52
C LEU A 78 -12.89 -9.68 0.60
N ARG A 79 -13.26 -10.97 0.58
CA ARG A 79 -12.29 -12.08 0.51
C ARG A 79 -11.49 -12.07 -0.80
N ALA A 80 -12.12 -11.74 -1.92
CA ALA A 80 -11.45 -11.60 -3.20
C ALA A 80 -10.50 -10.38 -3.25
N LEU A 81 -10.81 -9.31 -2.52
CA LEU A 81 -9.99 -8.10 -2.43
C LEU A 81 -8.85 -8.19 -1.40
N ALA A 82 -8.97 -9.04 -0.37
CA ALA A 82 -7.93 -9.28 0.62
C ALA A 82 -6.52 -9.54 0.02
N PRO A 83 -6.35 -10.40 -1.01
CA PRO A 83 -5.04 -10.60 -1.63
C PRO A 83 -4.50 -9.36 -2.35
N VAL A 84 -5.36 -8.49 -2.89
CA VAL A 84 -4.93 -7.24 -3.57
C VAL A 84 -4.27 -6.28 -2.58
N ARG A 85 -4.85 -6.13 -1.38
CA ARG A 85 -4.24 -5.30 -0.32
C ARG A 85 -2.85 -5.83 0.05
N SER A 86 -2.74 -7.14 0.28
CA SER A 86 -1.46 -7.78 0.60
C SER A 86 -0.42 -7.60 -0.51
N GLN A 87 -0.82 -7.70 -1.78
CA GLN A 87 0.08 -7.46 -2.91
C GLN A 87 0.53 -6.00 -2.99
N LEU A 88 -0.36 -5.03 -2.74
CA LEU A 88 -0.01 -3.61 -2.72
C LEU A 88 0.94 -3.26 -1.56
N GLU A 89 0.74 -3.85 -0.38
CA GLU A 89 1.66 -3.71 0.75
C GLU A 89 3.05 -4.27 0.40
N GLN A 90 3.12 -5.45 -0.23
CA GLN A 90 4.37 -6.05 -0.69
C GLN A 90 5.08 -5.20 -1.75
N VAL A 91 4.34 -4.65 -2.72
CA VAL A 91 4.89 -3.75 -3.74
C VAL A 91 5.38 -2.47 -3.09
N GLY A 92 4.62 -1.88 -2.16
CA GLY A 92 5.03 -0.68 -1.42
C GLY A 92 6.36 -0.88 -0.68
N ALA A 93 6.47 -1.97 0.08
CA ALA A 93 7.71 -2.32 0.78
C ALA A 93 8.89 -2.55 -0.18
N ARG A 94 8.63 -3.15 -1.35
CA ARG A 94 9.67 -3.40 -2.36
C ARG A 94 10.13 -2.12 -3.05
N VAL A 95 9.22 -1.20 -3.34
CA VAL A 95 9.54 0.12 -3.89
C VAL A 95 10.35 0.93 -2.89
N GLU A 96 9.97 0.96 -1.63
CA GLU A 96 10.74 1.65 -0.58
C GLU A 96 12.16 1.08 -0.47
N SER A 97 12.30 -0.25 -0.50
CA SER A 97 13.61 -0.91 -0.52
C SER A 97 14.43 -0.56 -1.76
N LEU A 98 13.81 -0.49 -2.94
CA LEU A 98 14.50 -0.14 -4.19
C LEU A 98 14.94 1.33 -4.20
N GLU A 99 14.09 2.25 -3.74
CA GLU A 99 14.43 3.66 -3.63
C GLU A 99 15.58 3.89 -2.63
N LYS A 100 15.57 3.16 -1.50
CA LYS A 100 16.70 3.18 -0.56
C LYS A 100 17.99 2.66 -1.19
N GLN A 101 17.96 1.50 -1.86
CA GLN A 101 19.12 0.95 -2.56
C GLN A 101 19.63 1.90 -3.65
N ARG A 102 18.72 2.53 -4.39
CA ARG A 102 19.06 3.51 -5.43
C ARG A 102 19.73 4.74 -4.84
N ALA A 103 19.24 5.26 -3.71
CA ALA A 103 19.87 6.36 -3.00
C ALA A 103 21.28 6.01 -2.51
N GLU A 104 21.47 4.81 -1.95
CA GLU A 104 22.78 4.30 -1.53
C GLU A 104 23.75 4.16 -2.72
N GLN A 105 23.29 3.63 -3.85
CA GLN A 105 24.08 3.52 -5.07
C GLN A 105 24.47 4.89 -5.63
N HIS A 106 23.54 5.85 -5.67
CA HIS A 106 23.83 7.21 -6.12
C HIS A 106 24.83 7.90 -5.18
N ALA A 107 24.73 7.70 -3.86
CA ALA A 107 25.69 8.24 -2.91
C ALA A 107 27.08 7.65 -3.13
N ALA A 108 27.19 6.33 -3.34
CA ALA A 108 28.45 5.66 -3.65
C ALA A 108 29.07 6.16 -4.97
N LEU A 109 28.25 6.35 -6.02
CA LEU A 109 28.69 6.92 -7.30
C LEU A 109 29.16 8.37 -7.15
N ALA A 110 28.46 9.19 -6.37
CA ALA A 110 28.86 10.57 -6.11
C ALA A 110 30.22 10.63 -5.38
N GLU A 111 30.46 9.72 -4.44
CA GLU A 111 31.74 9.61 -3.74
C GLU A 111 32.86 9.15 -4.68
N GLN A 112 32.60 8.15 -5.53
CA GLN A 112 33.55 7.71 -6.55
C GLN A 112 33.90 8.81 -7.54
N LEU A 113 32.92 9.59 -7.99
CA LEU A 113 33.15 10.74 -8.86
C LEU A 113 34.01 11.80 -8.17
N ARG A 114 33.76 12.10 -6.90
CA ARG A 114 34.61 13.01 -6.10
C ARG A 114 36.04 12.50 -5.98
N ALA A 115 36.22 11.23 -5.62
CA ALA A 115 37.54 10.62 -5.51
C ALA A 115 38.29 10.63 -6.85
N THR A 116 37.57 10.41 -7.96
CA THR A 116 38.15 10.45 -9.31
C THR A 116 38.57 11.86 -9.69
N ALA A 117 37.74 12.87 -9.43
CA ALA A 117 38.08 14.28 -9.68
C ALA A 117 39.33 14.73 -8.90
N LEU A 118 39.49 14.29 -7.65
CA LEU A 118 40.70 14.54 -6.86
C LEU A 118 41.94 13.88 -7.49
N ARG A 119 41.83 12.62 -7.91
CA ARG A 119 42.93 11.92 -8.59
C ARG A 119 43.32 12.58 -9.91
N GLU A 120 42.35 13.07 -10.68
CA GLU A 120 42.60 13.83 -11.91
C GLU A 120 43.36 15.13 -11.62
N GLN A 121 42.99 15.86 -10.56
CA GLN A 121 43.71 17.06 -10.13
C GLN A 121 45.15 16.74 -9.72
N ASP A 122 45.37 15.66 -8.97
CA ASP A 122 46.70 15.20 -8.56
C ASP A 122 47.57 14.80 -9.76
N LEU A 123 46.96 14.10 -10.72
CA LEU A 123 47.62 13.71 -11.96
C LEU A 123 48.00 14.94 -12.77
N ALA A 124 47.08 15.90 -12.93
CA ALA A 124 47.34 17.16 -13.64
C ALA A 124 48.47 17.98 -13.00
N ARG A 125 48.54 18.03 -11.67
CA ARG A 125 49.65 18.67 -10.95
C ARG A 125 50.99 17.97 -11.19
N SER A 126 50.99 16.63 -11.15
CA SER A 126 52.19 15.83 -11.37
C SER A 126 52.71 15.94 -12.79
N THR A 127 51.82 15.93 -13.79
CA THR A 127 52.19 16.15 -15.19
C THR A 127 52.67 17.57 -15.46
N ALA A 128 52.05 18.60 -14.86
CA ALA A 128 52.56 19.97 -14.96
C ALA A 128 53.96 20.11 -14.34
N SER A 129 54.20 19.44 -13.20
CA SER A 129 55.53 19.39 -12.57
C SER A 129 56.55 18.67 -13.47
N LEU A 130 56.17 17.53 -14.07
CA LEU A 130 57.02 16.78 -14.99
C LEU A 130 57.34 17.60 -16.26
N GLU A 131 56.34 18.25 -16.84
CA GLU A 131 56.51 19.14 -17.99
C GLU A 131 57.47 20.30 -17.64
N GLY A 132 57.27 20.93 -16.47
CA GLY A 132 58.16 21.97 -15.97
C GLY A 132 59.61 21.49 -15.83
N ALA A 133 59.83 20.30 -15.29
CA ALA A 133 61.14 19.67 -15.18
C ALA A 133 61.78 19.39 -16.56
N LEU A 134 61.00 18.89 -17.52
CA LEU A 134 61.48 18.63 -18.89
C LEU A 134 61.78 19.92 -19.67
N ARG A 135 60.99 20.98 -19.46
CA ARG A 135 61.15 22.26 -20.16
C ARG A 135 62.29 23.11 -19.58
N SER A 136 62.59 22.94 -18.30
CA SER A 136 63.71 23.58 -17.60
C SER A 136 65.06 23.31 -18.29
N ARG A 137 65.69 24.39 -18.78
CA ARG A 137 67.06 24.33 -19.35
C ARG A 137 68.10 23.95 -18.29
N SER A 138 67.91 24.40 -17.05
CA SER A 138 68.81 24.08 -15.94
C SER A 138 68.72 22.61 -15.55
N ALA A 139 67.52 22.02 -15.51
CA ALA A 139 67.36 20.59 -15.23
C ALA A 139 67.97 19.73 -16.34
N ARG A 140 67.72 20.04 -17.62
CA ARG A 140 68.40 19.36 -18.75
C ARG A 140 69.92 19.50 -18.70
N GLY A 141 70.44 20.66 -18.33
CA GLY A 141 71.87 20.90 -18.13
C GLY A 141 72.45 19.99 -17.03
N MET A 142 71.80 19.93 -15.86
CA MET A 142 72.23 19.08 -14.74
C MET A 142 72.19 17.58 -15.09
N TRP A 143 71.17 17.11 -15.80
CA TRP A 143 71.14 15.72 -16.29
C TRP A 143 72.25 15.44 -17.30
N GLY A 144 72.54 16.40 -18.18
CA GLY A 144 73.68 16.31 -19.10
C GLY A 144 75.02 16.26 -18.39
N GLU A 145 75.22 17.04 -17.33
CA GLU A 145 76.44 17.00 -16.51
C GLU A 145 76.58 15.67 -15.75
N VAL A 146 75.49 15.16 -15.17
CA VAL A 146 75.49 13.85 -14.48
C VAL A 146 75.79 12.72 -15.47
N GLU A 147 75.23 12.76 -16.68
CA GLU A 147 75.51 11.76 -17.70
C GLU A 147 76.96 11.86 -18.22
N LEU A 148 77.46 13.08 -18.46
CA LEU A 148 78.87 13.29 -18.82
C LEU A 148 79.82 12.78 -17.73
N ALA A 149 79.52 13.05 -16.46
CA ALA A 149 80.30 12.54 -15.34
C ALA A 149 80.32 10.99 -15.33
N ARG A 150 79.18 10.34 -15.57
CA ARG A 150 79.08 8.88 -15.66
C ARG A 150 79.89 8.31 -16.84
N VAL A 151 79.84 8.95 -18.00
CA VAL A 151 80.61 8.53 -19.19
C VAL A 151 82.12 8.68 -18.96
N LEU A 152 82.55 9.77 -18.31
CA LEU A 152 83.95 10.00 -17.95
C LEU A 152 84.44 9.02 -16.88
N GLU A 153 83.64 8.71 -15.87
CA GLU A 153 83.98 7.66 -14.90
C GLU A 153 84.08 6.29 -15.58
N ALA A 154 83.19 5.97 -16.52
CA ALA A 154 83.22 4.73 -17.29
C ALA A 154 84.43 4.61 -18.24
N SER A 155 85.00 5.73 -18.71
CA SER A 155 86.25 5.72 -19.48
C SER A 155 87.51 5.62 -18.61
N GLY A 156 87.34 5.50 -17.28
CA GLY A 156 88.42 5.31 -16.32
C GLY A 156 88.94 6.61 -15.68
N MET A 157 88.27 7.75 -15.89
CA MET A 157 88.65 9.04 -15.30
C MET A 157 88.09 9.17 -13.88
N MET A 158 88.89 9.63 -12.92
CA MET A 158 88.47 9.80 -11.53
C MET A 158 87.99 11.22 -11.25
N ARG A 159 86.81 11.33 -10.65
CA ARG A 159 86.23 12.60 -10.21
C ARG A 159 87.18 13.31 -9.24
N HIS A 160 87.39 14.60 -9.45
CA HIS A 160 88.32 15.49 -8.73
C HIS A 160 89.82 15.29 -9.04
N VAL A 161 90.20 14.30 -9.84
CA VAL A 161 91.58 14.12 -10.30
C VAL A 161 91.68 14.50 -11.77
N ASP A 162 90.87 13.87 -12.62
CA ASP A 162 90.91 14.04 -14.07
C ASP A 162 89.86 15.04 -14.57
N PHE A 163 88.76 15.23 -13.82
CA PHE A 163 87.71 16.19 -14.15
C PHE A 163 86.96 16.68 -12.90
N SER A 164 86.28 17.82 -13.03
CA SER A 164 85.43 18.40 -11.98
C SER A 164 84.09 18.88 -12.56
N GLU A 165 83.00 18.72 -11.83
CA GLU A 165 81.68 19.21 -12.23
C GLU A 165 81.59 20.75 -12.20
N GLN A 166 80.91 21.33 -13.18
CA GLN A 166 80.71 22.78 -13.24
C GLN A 166 79.67 23.20 -12.20
N ARG A 167 80.05 24.09 -11.28
CA ARG A 167 79.07 24.72 -10.38
C ARG A 167 78.34 25.82 -11.13
N THR A 168 77.02 25.70 -11.27
CA THR A 168 76.16 26.65 -11.99
C THR A 168 76.44 28.10 -11.57
N ILE A 169 76.95 28.93 -12.48
CA ILE A 169 77.04 30.38 -12.30
C ILE A 169 75.66 30.96 -12.62
N GLY A 170 74.84 31.14 -11.59
CA GLY A 170 73.56 31.81 -11.67
C GLY A 170 73.73 33.28 -12.08
N SER A 171 73.42 33.58 -13.35
CA SER A 171 72.99 34.89 -13.87
C SER A 171 73.73 36.14 -13.38
N LEU A 172 74.73 36.58 -14.14
CA LEU A 172 75.06 38.01 -14.24
C LEU A 172 73.95 38.73 -15.03
N VAL A 173 72.78 38.92 -14.40
CA VAL A 173 71.85 40.02 -14.74
C VAL A 173 72.02 41.06 -13.65
N GLN A 174 73.14 41.78 -13.72
CA GLN A 174 73.37 42.95 -12.88
C GLN A 174 73.08 44.21 -13.70
N ARG A 175 71.90 44.76 -13.43
CA ARG A 175 71.61 46.21 -13.40
C ARG A 175 72.12 47.03 -14.59
N ARG A 176 71.27 47.18 -15.61
CA ARG A 176 71.29 48.38 -16.48
C ARG A 176 69.88 48.98 -16.51
N GLY A 177 69.58 49.81 -15.52
CA GLY A 177 68.33 50.58 -15.44
C GLY A 177 68.32 51.50 -14.21
N GLY A 178 68.45 52.80 -14.46
CA GLY A 178 68.33 53.90 -13.48
C GLY A 178 69.69 54.44 -13.00
N PRO A 179 70.01 55.72 -13.28
CA PRO A 179 69.23 56.81 -12.70
C PRO A 179 68.91 57.96 -13.67
N ALA A 180 67.65 58.35 -13.79
CA ALA A 180 67.23 59.71 -14.15
C ALA A 180 65.70 59.83 -14.03
N GLY A 181 65.22 60.83 -13.27
CA GLY A 181 63.81 61.20 -13.20
C GLY A 181 63.31 61.40 -11.78
N ALA A 182 63.50 62.62 -11.27
CA ALA A 182 63.09 63.09 -9.95
C ALA A 182 61.56 63.06 -9.73
N PRO A 183 61.11 63.10 -8.45
CA PRO A 183 59.71 63.30 -8.10
C PRO A 183 59.37 64.80 -8.03
N ASP A 184 58.37 65.23 -8.81
CA ASP A 184 57.64 66.51 -8.72
C ASP A 184 56.36 66.30 -9.55
N ALA A 185 55.14 66.75 -9.27
CA ALA A 185 54.46 67.34 -8.13
C ALA A 185 52.95 67.38 -8.51
N VAL A 186 52.07 67.45 -7.49
CA VAL A 186 50.63 67.79 -7.50
C VAL A 186 49.63 66.74 -8.04
#